data_AF-A0A837HYG5-F1
#
_entry.id   AF-A0A837HYG5-F1
#
_cell.length_a   1.000
_cell.length_b   1.000
_cell.length_c   1.000
_cell.angle_alpha   90.00
_cell.angle_beta   90.00
_cell.angle_gamma   90.00
#
_symmetry.space_group_name_H-M   'P 1'
#
loop_
_entity.id
_entity.type
_entity.pdbx_description
1 polymer ?
#
loop_
_entity_poly.entity_id
_entity_poly.type
_entity_poly.pdbx_seq_one_letter_code
_entity_poly.pdbx_strand_id
1 'polypeptide(L)' 'MYIYLSDKKKSTRTEEVSADLIVDYAGRELIGIEVLDASKKLSKKNLDSVTFTLPTYRGRISHSV' A
#
# COMPACT_ATOMS: atom_id res chain seq x y z
N MET A 1 4.53 7.46 4.02
CA MET A 1 5.43 6.65 3.16
C MET A 1 4.56 6.05 2.09
N TYR A 2 4.94 6.18 0.81
CA TYR A 2 4.14 5.65 -0.29
C TYR A 2 4.88 4.51 -0.97
N ILE A 3 4.20 3.37 -1.15
CA ILE A 3 4.70 2.19 -1.86
C ILE A 3 3.91 2.08 -3.16
N TYR A 4 4.60 2.23 -4.28
CA TYR A 4 4.04 2.01 -5.62
C TYR A 4 4.15 0.53 -5.99
N LEU A 5 3.03 -0.10 -6.35
CA LEU A 5 2.98 -1.48 -6.86
C LEU A 5 2.81 -1.52 -8.38
N SER A 6 2.41 -0.41 -9.00
CA SER A 6 2.33 -0.25 -10.44
C SER A 6 2.56 1.21 -10.84
N ASP A 7 3.51 1.44 -11.72
CA ASP A 7 3.86 2.76 -12.30
C ASP A 7 2.97 3.14 -13.50
N LYS A 8 2.40 2.14 -14.18
CA LYS A 8 1.61 2.30 -15.42
C LYS A 8 0.11 2.51 -15.21
N LYS A 9 -0.37 2.43 -13.96
CA LYS A 9 -1.82 2.44 -13.65
C LYS A 9 -2.16 3.66 -12.81
N LYS A 10 -3.26 4.33 -13.16
CA LYS A 10 -3.79 5.46 -12.37
C LYS A 10 -4.81 4.94 -11.37
N SER A 11 -4.82 5.54 -10.19
CA SER A 11 -5.84 5.24 -9.17
C SER A 11 -7.21 5.65 -9.67
N THR A 12 -8.16 4.73 -9.53
CA THR A 12 -9.59 4.92 -9.79
C THR A 12 -10.41 4.96 -8.50
N ARG A 13 -9.83 4.45 -7.41
CA ARG A 13 -10.47 4.35 -6.11
C ARG A 13 -9.40 4.32 -5.02
N THR A 14 -9.55 5.18 -4.04
CA THR A 14 -8.69 5.26 -2.86
C THR A 14 -9.53 4.91 -1.64
N GLU A 15 -9.03 4.05 -0.77
CA GLU A 15 -9.74 3.63 0.44
C GLU A 15 -8.85 3.79 1.68
N GLU A 16 -9.39 4.40 2.73
CA GLU A 16 -8.81 4.37 4.06
C GLU A 16 -9.21 3.07 4.74
N VAL A 17 -8.25 2.14 4.87
CA VAL A 17 -8.52 0.81 5.45
C VAL A 17 -8.24 0.75 6.96
N SER A 18 -7.42 1.67 7.46
CA SER A 18 -7.26 1.95 8.89
C SER A 18 -6.83 3.41 9.08
N ALA A 19 -6.78 3.87 10.32
CA ALA A 19 -6.42 5.25 10.68
C ALA A 19 -5.01 5.69 10.20
N ASP A 20 -4.20 4.75 9.75
CA ASP A 20 -2.82 4.93 9.36
C ASP A 20 -2.48 4.40 7.97
N LEU A 21 -3.48 3.94 7.22
CA LEU A 21 -3.25 3.18 6.01
C LEU A 21 -4.30 3.51 4.96
N ILE A 22 -3.80 4.01 3.83
CA ILE A 22 -4.58 4.31 2.64
C ILE A 22 -4.10 3.37 1.53
N VAL A 23 -5.03 2.88 0.72
CA VAL A 23 -4.74 1.99 -0.41
C VAL A 23 -5.37 2.51 -1.69
N ASP A 24 -4.62 2.40 -2.78
CA ASP A 24 -5.03 2.84 -4.11
C ASP A 24 -5.30 1.65 -5.03
N TYR A 25 -6.44 1.73 -5.73
CA TYR A 25 -6.90 0.70 -6.66
C TYR A 25 -7.12 1.24 -8.08
N ALA A 26 -6.71 0.45 -9.08
CA ALA A 26 -7.17 0.56 -10.47
C ALA A 26 -8.22 -0.52 -10.72
N GLY A 27 -9.50 -0.17 -10.71
CA GLY A 27 -10.60 -1.13 -10.69
C GLY A 27 -10.55 -2.01 -9.44
N ARG A 28 -10.23 -3.30 -9.63
CA ARG A 28 -10.11 -4.29 -8.53
C ARG A 28 -8.66 -4.56 -8.12
N GLU A 29 -7.71 -3.89 -8.74
CA GLU A 29 -6.29 -4.18 -8.59
C GLU A 29 -5.62 -3.17 -7.67
N LEU A 30 -4.91 -3.66 -6.65
CA LEU A 30 -4.15 -2.82 -5.74
C LEU A 30 -2.89 -2.31 -6.47
N ILE A 31 -2.71 -1.01 -6.54
CA ILE A 31 -1.62 -0.35 -7.27
C ILE A 31 -0.73 0.53 -6.37
N GLY A 32 -1.19 0.88 -5.18
CA GLY A 32 -0.44 1.74 -4.25
C GLY A 32 -0.88 1.58 -2.81
N ILE A 33 0.05 1.85 -1.89
CA ILE A 33 -0.17 1.81 -0.44
C ILE A 33 0.48 3.05 0.17
N GLU A 34 -0.27 3.81 0.94
CA GLU A 34 0.24 4.90 1.74
C GLU A 34 0.14 4.58 3.23
N VAL A 35 1.30 4.55 3.88
CA VAL A 35 1.42 4.40 5.34
C VAL A 35 1.61 5.78 5.94
N LEU A 36 0.59 6.25 6.65
CA LEU A 36 0.62 7.52 7.39
C LEU A 36 1.49 7.36 8.63
N ASP A 37 2.21 8.43 8.99
CA ASP A 37 3.10 8.43 10.16
C ASP A 37 4.06 7.24 10.23
N ALA A 38 4.55 6.76 9.07
CA ALA A 38 5.41 5.57 8.99
C ALA A 38 6.64 5.66 9.93
N SER A 39 7.17 6.86 10.18
CA SER A 39 8.30 7.08 11.11
C SER A 39 7.99 6.79 12.58
N LYS A 40 6.70 6.77 12.98
CA LYS A 40 6.25 6.34 14.31
C LYS A 40 6.01 4.83 14.39
N LYS A 41 5.79 4.18 13.24
CA LYS A 41 5.45 2.75 13.12
C LYS A 41 6.64 1.87 12.78
N LEU A 42 7.59 2.41 12.04
CA LEU A 42 8.82 1.74 11.65
C LEU A 42 9.91 2.02 12.68
N SER A 43 10.63 0.97 13.09
CA SER A 43 11.84 1.14 13.89
C SER A 43 12.83 2.02 13.12
N LYS A 44 13.37 3.04 13.80
CA LYS A 44 14.42 3.91 13.24
C LYS A 44 15.80 3.25 13.23
N LYS A 45 15.96 2.09 13.89
CA LYS A 45 17.24 1.41 14.08
C LYS A 45 17.13 -0.04 13.58
N ASN A 46 18.05 -0.45 12.71
CA ASN A 46 18.19 -1.82 12.18
C ASN A 46 16.89 -2.38 11.57
N LEU A 47 16.27 -1.61 10.67
CA LEU A 47 15.08 -2.07 9.95
C LEU A 47 15.51 -2.92 8.74
N ASP A 48 15.63 -4.22 8.93
CA ASP A 48 16.07 -5.13 7.86
C ASP A 48 14.95 -5.48 6.87
N SER A 49 13.71 -5.63 7.36
CA SER A 49 12.53 -5.90 6.53
C SER A 49 11.25 -5.38 7.16
N VAL A 50 10.23 -5.14 6.32
CA VAL A 50 8.88 -4.75 6.76
C VAL A 50 7.86 -5.62 6.03
N THR A 51 6.93 -6.21 6.78
CA THR A 51 5.82 -6.99 6.22
C THR A 51 4.51 -6.24 6.42
N PHE A 52 3.79 -5.97 5.33
CA PHE A 52 2.45 -5.37 5.36
C PHE A 52 1.41 -6.45 5.09
N THR A 53 0.43 -6.59 5.98
CA THR A 53 -0.75 -7.44 5.76
C THR A 53 -1.93 -6.54 5.43
N LEU A 54 -2.43 -6.66 4.20
CA LEU A 54 -3.50 -5.82 3.69
C LEU A 54 -4.74 -6.68 3.43
N PRO A 55 -5.90 -6.33 4.00
CA PRO A 55 -7.15 -6.95 3.59
C PRO A 55 -7.47 -6.50 2.15
N THR A 56 -7.31 -7.39 1.18
CA THR A 56 -7.67 -7.11 -0.20
C THR A 56 -9.11 -7.57 -0.47
N TYR A 57 -9.94 -6.69 -1.03
CA TYR A 57 -11.28 -7.07 -1.47
C TYR A 57 -11.19 -7.80 -2.81
N ARG A 58 -11.14 -9.16 -2.80
CA ARG A 58 -11.16 -10.02 -4.01
C ARG A 58 -10.27 -9.51 -5.17
N GLY A 59 -9.17 -8.85 -4.83
CA GLY A 59 -8.38 -8.06 -5.76
C GLY A 59 -7.08 -8.77 -6.08
N ARG A 60 -6.79 -8.94 -7.38
CA ARG A 60 -5.48 -9.41 -7.81
C ARG A 60 -4.46 -8.32 -7.51
N ILE A 61 -3.34 -8.67 -6.89
CA ILE A 61 -2.21 -7.76 -6.71
C ILE A 61 -1.50 -7.64 -8.05
N SER A 62 -1.33 -6.41 -8.56
CA SER A 62 -0.52 -6.16 -9.76
C SER A 62 0.92 -6.57 -9.48
N HIS A 63 1.38 -7.68 -10.03
CA HIS A 63 2.81 -8.01 -10.06
C HIS A 63 3.40 -7.36 -11.31
N SER A 64 3.75 -6.09 -11.20
CA SER A 64 4.66 -5.47 -12.16
C SER A 64 6.06 -5.58 -11.57
N VAL A 65 6.77 -6.65 -11.94
CA VAL A 65 8.23 -6.74 -11.74
C VAL A 65 8.91 -6.05 -12.91
#